data_AF-K2D943-F1
#
_entry.id   AF-K2D943-F1
#
_cell.length_a   1.000
_cell.length_b   1.000
_cell.length_c   1.000
_cell.angle_alpha   90.00
_cell.angle_beta   90.00
_cell.angle_gamma   90.00
#
_symmetry.space_group_name_H-M   'P 1'
#
loop_
_entity.id
_entity.type
_entity.pdbx_description
1 polymer ?
#
loop_
_entity_poly.entity_id
_entity_poly.type
_entity_poly.pdbx_seq_one_letter_code
_entity_poly.pdbx_strand_id
1 'polypeptide(L)'
;MFRKIANSLKNKLDSLKQRSLNELLMANVFNSGINGVDWLKDKSFSPNRAVANYSFLYRLFRVLDDICPKSIIEFGIGQTSKLTSQYIFNKNPDAKLTIIEHDKIWIDIFKSKFSLNSNVKIENLEICEEIYKNNKVFTYRNLKETINNIKYDLIIRNRCRKIFKKICSGFNS
;
A
#
# COMPACT_ATOMS: atom_id res chain seq x y z
N MET A 1 -9.22 10.99 -42.24
CA MET A 1 -8.42 10.12 -41.33
C MET A 1 -7.56 10.95 -40.36
N PHE A 2 -6.72 11.87 -40.85
CA PHE A 2 -5.86 12.75 -40.04
C PHE A 2 -6.57 13.53 -38.92
N ARG A 3 -7.72 14.14 -39.18
CA ARG A 3 -8.49 14.92 -38.17
C ARG A 3 -8.97 14.06 -36.99
N LYS A 4 -9.32 12.79 -37.24
CA LYS A 4 -9.71 11.84 -36.17
C LYS A 4 -8.50 11.46 -35.30
N ILE A 5 -7.34 11.25 -35.91
CA ILE A 5 -6.09 10.96 -35.21
C ILE A 5 -5.68 12.16 -34.34
N ALA A 6 -5.71 13.37 -34.90
CA ALA A 6 -5.38 14.60 -34.17
C ALA A 6 -6.29 14.81 -32.94
N ASN A 7 -7.61 14.62 -33.09
CA ASN A 7 -8.55 14.72 -31.98
C ASN A 7 -8.31 13.66 -30.89
N SER A 8 -8.00 12.42 -31.28
CA SER A 8 -7.65 11.34 -30.34
C SER A 8 -6.39 11.67 -29.53
N LEU A 9 -5.36 12.20 -30.20
CA LEU A 9 -4.12 12.64 -29.54
C LEU A 9 -4.37 13.80 -28.57
N LYS A 10 -5.18 14.78 -28.97
CA LYS A 10 -5.57 15.90 -28.10
C LYS A 10 -6.31 15.42 -26.85
N ASN A 11 -7.31 14.56 -27.00
CA ASN A 11 -8.04 13.98 -25.86
C ASN A 11 -7.12 13.20 -24.92
N LYS A 12 -6.17 12.43 -25.49
CA LYS A 12 -5.18 11.71 -24.69
C LYS A 12 -4.27 12.68 -23.92
N LEU A 13 -3.80 13.74 -24.57
CA LEU A 13 -2.99 14.77 -23.92
C LEU A 13 -3.75 15.46 -22.78
N ASP A 14 -5.00 15.86 -23.01
CA ASP A 14 -5.83 16.51 -21.99
C ASP A 14 -6.09 15.56 -20.81
N SER A 15 -6.33 14.28 -21.07
CA SER A 15 -6.47 13.27 -20.01
C SER A 15 -5.19 13.11 -19.16
N LEU A 16 -4.01 13.21 -19.79
CA LEU A 16 -2.72 13.14 -19.09
C LEU A 16 -2.48 14.38 -18.24
N LYS A 17 -2.79 15.57 -18.77
CA LYS A 17 -2.73 16.83 -18.03
C LYS A 17 -3.64 16.77 -16.81
N GLN A 18 -4.88 16.32 -16.97
CA GLN A 18 -5.83 16.25 -15.87
C GLN A 18 -5.41 15.24 -14.79
N ARG A 19 -4.85 14.09 -15.18
CA ARG A 19 -4.25 13.15 -14.21
C ARG A 19 -3.11 13.78 -13.41
N SER A 20 -2.28 14.59 -14.05
CA SER A 20 -1.17 15.26 -13.35
C SER A 20 -1.64 16.40 -12.45
N LEU A 21 -2.63 17.17 -12.87
CA LEU A 21 -3.27 18.19 -12.03
C LEU A 21 -3.95 17.56 -10.82
N ASN A 22 -4.67 16.44 -11.01
CA ASN A 22 -5.29 15.71 -9.90
C ASN A 22 -4.25 15.18 -8.91
N GLU A 23 -3.11 14.66 -9.39
CA GLU A 23 -2.05 14.20 -8.49
C GLU A 23 -1.46 15.36 -7.68
N LEU A 24 -1.25 16.53 -8.30
CA LEU A 24 -0.78 17.73 -7.61
C LEU A 24 -1.79 18.23 -6.56
N LEU A 25 -3.07 18.28 -6.92
CA LEU A 25 -4.14 18.64 -5.98
C LEU A 25 -4.16 17.67 -4.78
N MET A 26 -4.00 16.38 -5.05
CA MET A 26 -3.99 15.35 -4.00
C MET A 26 -2.72 15.41 -3.15
N ALA A 27 -1.58 15.81 -3.71
CA ALA A 27 -0.38 16.12 -2.94
C ALA A 27 -0.64 17.27 -1.96
N ASN A 28 -1.29 18.34 -2.42
CA ASN A 28 -1.68 19.46 -1.55
C ASN A 28 -2.65 19.01 -0.46
N VAL A 29 -3.71 18.28 -0.81
CA VAL A 29 -4.68 17.74 0.16
C VAL A 29 -4.00 16.84 1.18
N PHE A 30 -3.10 15.96 0.75
CA PHE A 30 -2.34 15.10 1.66
C PHE A 30 -1.47 15.92 2.61
N ASN A 31 -0.64 16.82 2.07
CA ASN A 31 0.28 17.65 2.86
C ASN A 31 -0.46 18.54 3.86
N SER A 32 -1.58 19.14 3.44
CA SER A 32 -2.46 19.91 4.34
C SER A 32 -3.10 19.01 5.39
N GLY A 33 -3.58 17.82 5.01
CA GLY A 33 -4.25 16.88 5.91
C GLY A 33 -3.34 16.29 6.99
N ILE A 34 -2.04 16.11 6.70
CA ILE A 34 -1.06 15.64 7.68
C ILE A 34 -0.37 16.78 8.46
N ASN A 35 -0.72 18.04 8.16
CA ASN A 35 -0.15 19.17 8.86
C ASN A 35 -0.63 19.19 10.32
N GLY A 36 0.26 19.49 11.26
CA GLY A 36 -0.07 19.47 12.70
C GLY A 36 -0.34 18.09 13.31
N VAL A 37 -0.23 17.00 12.54
CA VAL A 37 -0.41 15.64 13.07
C VAL A 37 0.83 15.21 13.86
N ASP A 38 0.64 14.95 15.15
CA ASP A 38 1.75 14.68 16.07
C ASP A 38 2.38 13.30 15.88
N TRP A 39 1.60 12.28 15.54
CA TRP A 39 2.12 10.92 15.43
C TRP A 39 2.93 10.68 14.15
N LEU A 40 2.78 11.54 13.14
CA LEU A 40 3.47 11.41 11.87
C LEU A 40 4.74 12.27 11.84
N LYS A 41 5.84 11.70 12.32
CA LYS A 41 7.13 12.39 12.51
C LYS A 41 7.89 12.59 11.20
N ASP A 42 8.06 11.54 10.42
CA ASP A 42 8.65 11.59 9.08
C ASP A 42 7.56 11.81 8.02
N LYS A 43 7.54 13.04 7.48
CA LYS A 43 6.62 13.49 6.42
C LYS A 43 7.25 13.49 5.03
N SER A 44 8.45 12.93 4.86
CA SER A 44 9.16 12.85 3.58
C SER A 44 8.59 11.76 2.66
N PHE A 45 7.32 11.92 2.28
CA PHE A 45 6.63 11.01 1.37
C PHE A 45 6.95 11.35 -0.08
N SER A 46 7.43 10.34 -0.81
CA SER A 46 7.73 10.42 -2.24
C SER A 46 6.99 9.33 -3.02
N PRO A 47 5.64 9.38 -3.06
CA PRO A 47 4.84 8.43 -3.82
C PRO A 47 5.22 8.47 -5.30
N ASN A 48 5.62 7.32 -5.83
CA ASN A 48 5.68 7.11 -7.27
C ASN A 48 4.34 6.51 -7.73
N ARG A 49 3.81 6.98 -8.86
CA ARG A 49 2.50 6.55 -9.39
C ARG A 49 2.40 5.04 -9.71
N ALA A 50 3.48 4.27 -9.51
CA ALA A 50 3.53 2.83 -9.72
C ALA A 50 3.13 2.02 -8.47
N VAL A 51 3.37 2.52 -7.26
CA VAL A 51 3.17 1.75 -6.01
C VAL A 51 2.13 2.40 -5.10
N ALA A 52 2.17 3.72 -4.94
CA ALA A 52 1.16 4.47 -4.21
C ALA A 52 1.13 5.90 -4.75
N ASN A 53 -0.06 6.48 -4.88
CA ASN A 53 -0.22 7.89 -5.25
C ASN A 53 -0.69 8.70 -4.04
N TYR A 54 -0.65 10.03 -4.13
CA TYR A 54 -1.04 10.89 -3.00
C TYR A 54 -2.49 10.68 -2.56
N SER A 55 -3.40 10.37 -3.48
CA SER A 55 -4.79 10.05 -3.12
C SER A 55 -4.89 8.80 -2.24
N PHE A 56 -4.08 7.77 -2.51
CA PHE A 56 -4.06 6.57 -1.70
C PHE A 56 -3.44 6.83 -0.34
N LEU A 57 -2.30 7.53 -0.28
CA LEU A 57 -1.67 7.91 0.99
C LEU A 57 -2.61 8.74 1.86
N TYR A 58 -3.35 9.68 1.28
CA TYR A 58 -4.34 10.48 2.01
C TYR A 58 -5.47 9.63 2.59
N ARG A 59 -6.05 8.73 1.80
CA ARG A 59 -7.11 7.83 2.30
C ARG A 59 -6.58 6.90 3.38
N LEU A 60 -5.41 6.31 3.17
CA LEU A 60 -4.78 5.46 4.18
C LEU A 60 -4.52 6.26 5.46
N PHE A 61 -4.00 7.48 5.35
CA PHE A 61 -3.82 8.37 6.48
C PHE A 61 -5.13 8.59 7.24
N ARG A 62 -6.24 8.94 6.56
CA ARG A 62 -7.55 9.10 7.22
C ARG A 62 -8.06 7.82 7.89
N VAL A 63 -7.87 6.65 7.28
CA VAL A 63 -8.23 5.37 7.90
C VAL A 63 -7.42 5.15 9.19
N LEU A 64 -6.11 5.38 9.15
CA LEU A 64 -5.26 5.24 10.33
C LEU A 64 -5.58 6.29 11.40
N ASP A 65 -5.95 7.50 10.97
CA ASP A 65 -6.16 8.63 11.88
C ASP A 65 -7.55 8.61 12.54
N ASP A 66 -8.59 8.30 11.77
CA ASP A 66 -9.98 8.38 12.22
C ASP A 66 -10.52 7.01 12.70
N ILE A 67 -10.14 5.91 12.02
CA ILE A 67 -10.71 4.58 12.28
C ILE A 67 -9.84 3.78 13.26
N CYS A 68 -8.53 4.08 13.32
CA CYS A 68 -7.58 3.46 14.25
C CYS A 68 -7.61 1.90 14.25
N PRO A 69 -7.35 1.24 13.10
CA PRO A 69 -7.35 -0.22 13.02
C PRO A 69 -6.30 -0.84 13.96
N LYS A 70 -6.62 -2.01 14.54
CA LYS A 70 -5.76 -2.72 15.50
C LYS A 70 -4.97 -3.85 14.88
N SER A 71 -5.44 -4.42 13.77
CA SER A 71 -4.76 -5.49 13.05
C SER A 71 -4.64 -5.14 11.56
N ILE A 72 -3.41 -4.93 11.10
CA ILE A 72 -3.11 -4.49 9.73
C ILE A 72 -2.23 -5.53 9.03
N ILE A 73 -2.57 -5.85 7.78
CA ILE A 73 -1.69 -6.58 6.87
C ILE A 73 -1.39 -5.77 5.63
N GLU A 74 -0.13 -5.77 5.21
CA GLU A 74 0.38 -5.03 4.08
C GLU A 74 1.19 -5.93 3.15
N PHE A 75 0.94 -5.81 1.83
CA PHE A 75 1.62 -6.59 0.81
C PHE A 75 2.55 -5.71 -0.01
N GLY A 76 3.86 -5.90 0.22
CA GLY A 76 4.96 -5.16 -0.37
C GLY A 76 5.36 -3.95 0.46
N ILE A 77 6.66 -3.71 0.59
CA ILE A 77 7.24 -2.56 1.30
C ILE A 77 7.21 -1.29 0.41
N GLY A 78 6.87 -0.14 1.00
CA GLY A 78 6.86 1.13 0.29
C GLY A 78 6.50 2.36 1.15
N GLN A 79 5.93 3.38 0.50
CA GLN A 79 5.53 4.64 1.15
C GLN A 79 4.37 4.45 2.13
N THR A 80 3.48 3.50 1.86
CA THR A 80 2.43 3.07 2.78
C THR A 80 3.02 2.42 4.03
N SER A 81 4.09 1.62 3.91
CA SER A 81 4.79 1.03 5.06
C SER A 81 5.41 2.08 5.96
N LYS A 82 5.98 3.16 5.38
CA LYS A 82 6.43 4.34 6.14
C LYS A 82 5.30 4.94 6.98
N LEU A 83 4.08 5.00 6.43
CA LEU A 83 2.92 5.57 7.10
C LEU A 83 2.36 4.62 8.19
N THR A 84 2.19 3.33 7.86
CA THR A 84 1.64 2.33 8.78
C THR A 84 2.59 2.05 9.94
N SER A 85 3.90 1.96 9.71
CA SER A 85 4.86 1.81 10.81
C SER A 85 4.79 2.99 11.77
N GLN A 86 4.81 4.24 11.28
CA GLN A 86 4.68 5.40 12.18
C GLN A 86 3.37 5.42 12.96
N TYR A 87 2.27 4.94 12.36
CA TYR A 87 1.00 4.77 13.06
C TYR A 87 1.13 3.78 14.23
N ILE A 88 1.68 2.58 13.99
CA ILE A 88 1.90 1.58 15.05
C ILE A 88 2.81 2.15 16.15
N PHE A 89 3.84 2.88 15.77
CA PHE A 89 4.81 3.39 16.74
C PHE A 89 4.31 4.54 17.60
N ASN A 90 3.69 5.53 16.96
CA ASN A 90 3.49 6.83 17.59
C ASN A 90 2.03 7.13 17.91
N LYS A 91 1.07 6.40 17.31
CA LYS A 91 -0.37 6.62 17.52
C LYS A 91 -1.04 5.46 18.24
N ASN A 92 -0.78 4.23 17.80
CA ASN A 92 -1.45 3.05 18.32
C ASN A 92 -0.45 1.92 18.58
N PRO A 93 0.30 1.98 19.70
CA PRO A 93 1.29 0.97 20.05
C PRO A 93 0.67 -0.40 20.34
N ASP A 94 -0.63 -0.50 20.59
CA ASP A 94 -1.32 -1.79 20.79
C ASP A 94 -1.73 -2.46 19.47
N ALA A 95 -1.70 -1.73 18.35
CA ALA A 95 -2.00 -2.28 17.05
C ALA A 95 -0.83 -3.14 16.52
N LYS A 96 -1.14 -4.10 15.66
CA LYS A 96 -0.17 -4.99 15.00
C LYS A 96 -0.15 -4.76 13.50
N LEU A 97 1.04 -4.76 12.93
CA LEU A 97 1.27 -4.66 11.49
C LEU A 97 2.06 -5.89 11.01
N THR A 98 1.52 -6.60 10.03
CA THR A 98 2.22 -7.66 9.31
C THR A 98 2.51 -7.19 7.88
N ILE A 99 3.78 -7.13 7.49
CA ILE A 99 4.20 -6.77 6.13
C ILE A 99 4.74 -8.03 5.44
N ILE A 100 4.15 -8.40 4.31
CA ILE A 100 4.64 -9.50 3.47
C ILE A 100 5.51 -8.92 2.35
N GLU A 101 6.77 -9.35 2.25
CA GLU A 101 7.71 -8.88 1.21
C GLU A 101 8.61 -10.02 0.71
N HIS A 102 8.86 -10.09 -0.59
CA HIS A 102 9.72 -11.09 -1.20
C HIS A 102 11.19 -10.67 -1.29
N ASP A 103 11.45 -9.38 -1.48
CA ASP A 103 12.80 -8.89 -1.73
C ASP A 103 13.51 -8.53 -0.42
N LYS A 104 14.52 -9.33 -0.06
CA LYS A 104 15.33 -9.14 1.14
C LYS A 104 16.07 -7.80 1.16
N ILE A 105 16.53 -7.32 0.00
CA ILE A 105 17.24 -6.04 -0.08
C ILE A 105 16.29 -4.91 0.32
N TRP A 106 15.04 -4.95 -0.13
CA TRP A 106 14.03 -3.96 0.29
C TRP A 106 13.70 -4.06 1.78
N ILE A 107 13.66 -5.27 2.34
CA ILE A 107 13.48 -5.48 3.79
C ILE A 107 14.63 -4.84 4.57
N ASP A 108 15.87 -5.05 4.16
CA ASP A 108 17.06 -4.53 4.84
C ASP A 108 17.15 -3.00 4.72
N ILE A 109 16.87 -2.44 3.54
CA ILE A 109 16.77 -1.00 3.34
C ILE A 109 15.67 -0.38 4.22
N PHE A 110 14.54 -1.08 4.39
CA PHE A 110 13.46 -0.60 5.25
C PHE A 110 13.87 -0.64 6.73
N LYS A 111 14.40 -1.77 7.20
CA LYS A 111 14.88 -1.94 8.58
C LYS A 111 15.98 -0.96 8.97
N SER A 112 16.86 -0.58 8.03
CA SER A 112 17.90 0.43 8.29
C SER A 112 17.36 1.85 8.44
N LYS A 113 16.16 2.14 7.91
CA LYS A 113 15.54 3.47 7.93
C LYS A 113 14.47 3.63 9.00
N PHE A 114 13.84 2.54 9.41
CA PHE A 114 12.75 2.54 10.38
C PHE A 114 13.09 1.63 11.54
N SER A 115 13.06 2.18 12.75
CA SER A 115 12.99 1.36 13.95
C SER A 115 11.74 0.47 13.84
N LEU A 116 11.87 -0.82 14.12
CA LEU A 116 10.76 -1.77 14.20
C LEU A 116 10.62 -2.25 15.65
N ASN A 117 9.41 -2.18 16.19
CA ASN A 117 9.08 -2.69 17.51
C ASN A 117 8.51 -4.09 17.34
N SER A 118 8.23 -4.76 18.45
CA SER A 118 7.64 -6.10 18.45
C SER A 118 6.27 -6.18 17.76
N ASN A 119 5.62 -5.04 17.50
CA ASN A 119 4.29 -4.96 16.89
C ASN A 119 4.33 -4.80 15.36
N VAL A 120 5.51 -4.61 14.76
CA VAL A 120 5.70 -4.67 13.31
C VAL A 120 6.45 -5.94 12.93
N LYS A 121 5.74 -6.87 12.30
CA LYS A 121 6.30 -8.12 11.77
C LYS A 121 6.52 -7.99 10.27
N ILE A 122 7.71 -8.36 9.79
CA ILE A 122 7.99 -8.47 8.35
C ILE A 122 8.26 -9.93 8.02
N GLU A 123 7.42 -10.49 7.14
CA GLU A 123 7.52 -11.86 6.66
C GLU A 123 8.16 -11.88 5.28
N ASN A 124 9.32 -12.53 5.18
CA ASN A 124 9.99 -12.70 3.90
C ASN A 124 9.47 -13.95 3.19
N LEU A 125 8.51 -13.76 2.29
CA LEU A 125 7.89 -14.85 1.53
C LEU A 125 8.25 -14.76 0.05
N GLU A 126 8.68 -15.86 -0.55
CA GLU A 126 8.94 -15.93 -1.98
C GLU A 126 7.66 -15.75 -2.80
N ILE A 127 7.76 -15.16 -3.99
CA ILE A 127 6.67 -15.16 -4.96
C ILE A 127 6.64 -16.52 -5.67
N CYS A 128 5.47 -17.14 -5.74
CA CYS A 128 5.22 -18.34 -6.52
C CYS A 128 4.02 -18.16 -7.48
N GLU A 129 3.92 -19.04 -8.48
CA GLU A 129 2.76 -19.12 -9.37
C GLU A 129 1.81 -20.21 -8.88
N GLU A 130 0.50 -19.92 -8.90
CA GLU A 130 -0.56 -20.86 -8.60
C GLU A 130 -1.66 -20.77 -9.66
N ILE A 131 -2.46 -21.84 -9.77
CA ILE A 131 -3.67 -21.84 -10.60
C ILE A 131 -4.87 -21.51 -9.70
N TYR A 132 -5.60 -20.45 -10.04
CA TYR A 132 -6.85 -20.07 -9.39
C TYR A 132 -7.95 -19.82 -10.42
N LYS A 133 -9.06 -20.56 -10.35
CA LYS A 133 -10.16 -20.51 -11.32
C LYS A 133 -9.66 -20.53 -12.77
N ASN A 134 -8.83 -21.52 -13.10
CA ASN A 134 -8.21 -21.73 -14.41
C ASN A 134 -7.30 -20.58 -14.90
N ASN A 135 -6.91 -19.65 -14.02
CA ASN A 135 -5.98 -18.57 -14.34
C ASN A 135 -4.69 -18.72 -13.55
N LYS A 136 -3.56 -18.50 -14.21
CA LYS A 136 -2.27 -18.34 -13.55
C LYS A 136 -2.27 -17.04 -12.74
N VAL A 137 -2.00 -17.15 -11.45
CA VAL A 137 -1.87 -16.03 -10.52
C VAL A 137 -0.54 -16.13 -9.79
N PHE A 138 0.04 -14.98 -9.48
CA PHE A 138 1.20 -14.94 -8.59
C PHE A 138 0.72 -14.79 -7.15
N THR A 139 1.35 -15.45 -6.20
CA THR A 139 1.07 -15.32 -4.77
C THR A 139 2.37 -15.40 -3.98
N TYR A 140 2.28 -15.27 -2.66
CA TYR A 140 3.39 -15.56 -1.76
C TYR A 140 3.32 -17.03 -1.33
N ARG A 141 4.46 -17.72 -1.37
CA ARG A 141 4.61 -19.11 -0.90
C ARG A 141 4.26 -19.16 0.59
N ASN A 142 3.47 -20.16 0.99
CA ASN A 142 3.02 -20.38 2.38
C ASN A 142 2.21 -19.22 2.99
N LEU A 143 1.64 -18.35 2.17
CA LEU A 143 0.94 -17.17 2.66
C LEU A 143 -0.23 -17.51 3.58
N LYS A 144 -1.00 -18.55 3.23
CA LYS A 144 -2.19 -18.95 4.01
C LYS A 144 -1.78 -19.35 5.42
N GLU A 145 -0.72 -20.13 5.54
CA GLU A 145 -0.15 -20.62 6.77
C GLU A 145 0.39 -19.45 7.61
N THR A 146 1.06 -18.49 6.97
CA THR A 146 1.62 -17.29 7.64
C THR A 146 0.53 -16.39 8.24
N ILE A 147 -0.61 -16.26 7.58
CA ILE A 147 -1.68 -15.33 7.99
C ILE A 147 -2.90 -16.02 8.61
N ASN A 148 -2.81 -17.34 8.81
CA ASN A 148 -3.94 -18.15 9.23
C ASN A 148 -4.48 -17.71 10.61
N ASN A 149 -5.80 -17.82 10.80
CA ASN A 149 -6.49 -17.49 12.05
C ASN A 149 -6.30 -16.05 12.56
N ILE A 150 -5.82 -15.13 11.72
CA ILE A 150 -5.73 -13.72 12.06
C ILE A 150 -6.81 -12.95 11.28
N LYS A 151 -7.68 -12.28 12.02
CA LYS A 151 -8.59 -11.29 11.46
C LYS A 151 -7.85 -9.96 11.35
N TYR A 152 -7.87 -9.37 10.16
CA TYR A 152 -7.31 -8.05 9.90
C TYR A 152 -8.43 -7.02 9.74
N ASP A 153 -8.29 -5.89 10.42
CA ASP A 153 -9.19 -4.74 10.31
C ASP A 153 -8.89 -3.94 9.03
N LEU A 154 -7.64 -3.98 8.59
CA LEU A 154 -7.17 -3.28 7.39
C LEU A 154 -6.23 -4.17 6.56
N ILE A 155 -6.53 -4.29 5.27
CA ILE A 155 -5.72 -5.00 4.28
C ILE A 155 -5.22 -3.98 3.25
N ILE A 156 -3.90 -3.83 3.16
CA ILE A 156 -3.21 -2.87 2.27
C ILE A 156 -2.51 -3.62 1.16
N ARG A 157 -2.79 -3.24 -0.08
CA ARG A 157 -2.20 -3.86 -1.28
C ARG A 157 -1.45 -2.82 -2.11
N ASN A 158 -0.13 -2.78 -1.96
CA ASN A 158 0.74 -1.78 -2.63
C ASN A 158 1.17 -2.20 -4.03
N ARG A 159 1.21 -3.51 -4.28
CA ARG A 159 1.36 -4.05 -5.63
C ARG A 159 0.22 -5.01 -5.94
N CYS A 160 -0.39 -4.80 -7.10
CA CYS A 160 -0.27 -5.75 -8.21
C CYS A 160 -1.55 -5.80 -9.05
N ARG A 161 -1.42 -5.82 -10.38
CA ARG A 161 -2.54 -6.13 -11.29
C ARG A 161 -2.91 -7.63 -11.33
N LYS A 162 -2.12 -8.53 -10.73
CA LYS A 162 -2.28 -10.01 -10.89
C LYS A 162 -2.12 -10.90 -9.64
N ILE A 163 -1.78 -10.38 -8.45
CA ILE A 163 -1.47 -11.24 -7.28
C ILE A 163 -2.70 -11.68 -6.43
N PHE A 164 -3.82 -10.94 -6.43
CA PHE A 164 -4.93 -11.22 -5.50
C PHE A 164 -6.25 -11.51 -6.20
N LYS A 165 -6.46 -12.75 -6.67
CA LYS A 165 -7.83 -13.27 -6.83
C LYS A 165 -8.24 -14.26 -5.73
N LYS A 166 -7.26 -14.84 -4.99
CA LYS A 166 -7.49 -15.95 -4.05
C LYS A 166 -7.77 -15.51 -2.60
N ILE A 167 -7.21 -14.40 -2.16
CA ILE A 167 -7.23 -13.99 -0.74
C ILE A 167 -8.62 -13.48 -0.32
N CYS A 168 -9.31 -12.69 -1.14
CA CYS A 168 -10.66 -12.21 -0.82
C CYS A 168 -11.74 -13.30 -0.84
N SER A 169 -11.52 -14.44 -1.52
CA SER A 169 -12.50 -15.54 -1.54
C SER A 169 -12.41 -16.48 -0.33
N GLY A 170 -11.35 -16.39 0.47
CA GLY A 170 -11.17 -17.20 1.68
C GLY A 170 -11.60 -16.52 2.98
N PHE A 171 -12.10 -15.28 2.92
CA PHE A 171 -12.64 -14.55 4.08
C PHE A 171 -14.17 -14.69 4.23
N ASN A 172 -14.83 -15.44 3.32
CA ASN A 172 -16.25 -15.75 3.37
C ASN A 172 -16.49 -17.27 3.57
N SER A 173 -15.87 -17.84 4.59
CA SER A 173 -16.19 -19.18 5.09
C SER A 173 -16.15 -19.18 6.60
#